data_AF-A0A1Z1WRG8-F1
#
_entry.id   AF-A0A1Z1WRG8-F1
#
_cell.length_a   1.000
_cell.length_b   1.000
_cell.length_c   1.000
_cell.angle_alpha   90.00
_cell.angle_beta   90.00
_cell.angle_gamma   90.00
#
_symmetry.space_group_name_H-M   'P 1'
#
loop_
_entity.id
_entity.type
_entity.pdbx_description
1 polymer ?
#
loop_
_entity_poly.entity_id
_entity_poly.type
_entity_poly.pdbx_seq_one_letter_code
_entity_poly.pdbx_strand_id
1 'polypeptide(L)'
;MRSRILGLLTATASAAALMTFASPASADKTDKADASSVRQGGRGVHRQRVQFNQMFPSRNPFYTYNGLTAALSAYPGFTNTGSDTVRKQEAAAFLANVSHETGGLVHIVEQNQANYPHYCDKTQPYGCPAGNDKYYGRGPIQLSWNFNYKAAGDALGIDLLHNPTWSRTTRPSPGRRASGTGTPRTAPAP
;
A
#
# COMPACT_ATOMS: atom_id res chain seq x y z
N MET A 1 28.53 -43.70 -10.64
CA MET A 1 27.73 -44.95 -10.71
C MET A 1 26.32 -44.61 -10.26
N ARG A 2 25.20 -44.70 -11.01
CA ARG A 2 24.85 -45.29 -12.30
C ARG A 2 23.76 -44.41 -12.94
N SER A 3 23.95 -44.01 -14.19
CA SER A 3 22.95 -43.35 -15.05
C SER A 3 21.89 -44.34 -15.54
N ARG A 4 20.64 -43.89 -15.69
CA ARG A 4 19.58 -44.64 -16.38
C ARG A 4 19.32 -44.08 -17.78
N ILE A 5 19.95 -44.78 -18.71
CA ILE A 5 19.68 -45.09 -20.12
C ILE A 5 18.40 -44.51 -20.78
N LEU A 6 18.67 -43.82 -21.89
CA LEU A 6 17.91 -43.55 -23.13
C LEU A 6 16.83 -44.59 -23.52
N GLY A 7 15.64 -44.09 -23.89
CA GLY A 7 14.69 -44.77 -24.77
C GLY A 7 14.52 -43.96 -26.07
N LEU A 8 14.73 -44.61 -27.22
CA LEU A 8 14.85 -44.03 -28.55
C LEU A 8 13.72 -44.54 -29.47
N LEU A 9 13.29 -43.67 -30.42
CA LEU A 9 12.49 -43.92 -31.64
C LEU A 9 10.99 -44.23 -31.44
N THR A 10 10.06 -43.63 -32.19
CA THR A 10 9.97 -43.68 -33.67
C THR A 10 9.45 -42.39 -34.32
N ALA A 11 10.00 -42.10 -35.50
CA ALA A 11 9.57 -41.07 -36.44
C ALA A 11 8.36 -41.53 -37.28
N THR A 12 7.49 -40.58 -37.63
CA THR A 12 6.71 -40.62 -38.88
C THR A 12 6.72 -39.23 -39.50
N ALA A 13 7.12 -39.19 -40.77
CA ALA A 13 7.28 -38.01 -41.60
C ALA A 13 6.02 -37.69 -42.41
N SER A 14 6.09 -36.53 -43.09
CA SER A 14 5.28 -36.07 -44.24
C SER A 14 4.08 -35.17 -43.85
N ALA A 15 3.78 -34.05 -44.53
CA ALA A 15 4.21 -33.54 -45.81
C ALA A 15 4.11 -32.00 -45.86
N ALA A 16 4.81 -31.42 -46.84
CA ALA A 16 4.85 -30.01 -47.18
C ALA A 16 3.52 -29.46 -47.73
N ALA A 17 3.27 -28.17 -47.51
CA ALA A 17 2.58 -27.32 -48.48
C ALA A 17 3.06 -25.87 -48.31
N LEU A 18 3.94 -25.45 -49.23
CA LEU A 18 4.16 -24.04 -49.55
C LEU A 18 2.87 -23.47 -50.14
N MET A 19 2.42 -22.33 -49.64
CA MET A 19 1.74 -21.34 -50.47
C MET A 19 2.24 -19.94 -50.10
N THR A 20 3.18 -19.46 -50.91
CA THR A 20 3.44 -18.04 -51.11
C THR A 20 2.29 -17.43 -51.92
N PHE A 21 1.65 -16.39 -51.41
CA PHE A 21 1.01 -15.39 -52.25
C PHE A 21 1.33 -13.99 -51.75
N ALA A 22 1.59 -13.14 -52.74
CA ALA A 22 2.16 -11.81 -52.69
C ALA A 22 1.34 -10.80 -51.86
N SER A 23 2.05 -9.81 -51.31
CA SER A 23 1.47 -8.53 -50.90
C SER A 23 0.86 -7.79 -52.10
N PRO A 24 -0.05 -6.85 -51.83
CA PRO A 24 0.34 -5.47 -52.05
C PRO A 24 0.12 -4.59 -50.82
N ALA A 25 0.82 -3.46 -50.85
CA ALA A 25 0.91 -2.42 -49.85
C ALA A 25 -0.41 -2.07 -49.15
N SER A 26 -0.35 -1.82 -47.84
CA SER A 26 -1.14 -0.78 -47.18
C SER A 26 -0.55 -0.41 -45.81
N ALA A 27 -0.27 0.89 -45.70
CA ALA A 27 -0.22 1.70 -44.49
C ALA A 27 0.82 1.32 -43.41
N ASP A 28 1.86 2.14 -43.35
CA ASP A 28 2.59 2.50 -42.15
C ASP A 28 1.65 2.56 -40.93
N LYS A 29 1.74 1.57 -40.04
CA LYS A 29 1.14 1.62 -38.71
C LYS A 29 2.12 2.34 -37.81
N THR A 30 2.06 3.66 -37.85
CA THR A 30 2.54 4.50 -36.76
C THR A 30 1.62 4.29 -35.54
N ASP A 31 2.22 3.73 -34.48
CA ASP A 31 1.87 3.77 -33.07
C ASP A 31 0.45 4.22 -32.66
N LYS A 32 -0.48 3.27 -32.58
CA LYS A 32 -1.78 3.42 -31.88
C LYS A 32 -1.85 2.63 -30.57
N ALA A 33 -0.70 2.40 -29.92
CA ALA A 33 -0.62 1.62 -28.68
C ALA A 33 -0.79 2.45 -27.38
N ASP A 34 -0.74 3.79 -27.44
CA ASP A 34 -0.69 4.62 -26.22
C ASP A 34 -2.05 5.23 -25.83
N ALA A 35 -2.86 5.68 -26.79
CA ALA A 35 -4.13 6.35 -26.47
C ALA A 35 -5.21 5.43 -25.87
N SER A 36 -5.19 4.13 -26.19
CA SER A 36 -6.16 3.14 -25.66
C SER A 36 -5.80 2.72 -24.24
N SER A 37 -4.52 2.49 -23.95
CA SER A 37 -4.04 2.09 -22.63
C SER A 37 -4.22 3.23 -21.61
N VAL A 38 -3.97 4.47 -22.01
CA VAL A 38 -4.21 5.67 -21.18
C VAL A 38 -5.70 5.85 -20.89
N ARG A 39 -6.59 5.65 -21.87
CA ARG A 39 -8.04 5.75 -21.66
C ARG A 39 -8.61 4.57 -20.85
N GLN A 40 -8.00 3.39 -20.93
CA GLN A 40 -8.40 2.22 -20.16
C GLN A 40 -7.89 2.31 -18.70
N GLY A 41 -6.67 2.83 -18.50
CA GLY A 41 -6.11 3.15 -17.18
C GLY A 41 -6.93 4.20 -16.44
N GLY A 42 -7.32 5.28 -17.12
CA GLY A 42 -8.20 6.31 -16.54
C GLY A 42 -9.59 5.79 -16.15
N ARG A 43 -10.19 4.93 -16.98
CA ARG A 43 -11.48 4.28 -16.68
C ARG A 43 -11.40 3.28 -15.52
N GLY A 44 -10.29 2.55 -15.40
CA GLY A 44 -10.03 1.64 -14.29
C GLY A 44 -9.93 2.35 -12.95
N VAL A 45 -9.11 3.41 -12.88
CA VAL A 45 -8.96 4.24 -11.66
C VAL A 45 -10.28 4.92 -11.29
N HIS A 46 -11.04 5.40 -12.26
CA HIS A 46 -12.37 5.95 -12.02
C HIS A 46 -13.33 4.92 -11.41
N ARG A 47 -13.39 3.70 -11.99
CA ARG A 47 -14.24 2.61 -11.48
C ARG A 47 -13.89 2.23 -10.04
N GLN A 48 -12.60 2.05 -9.73
CA GLN A 48 -12.16 1.68 -8.38
C GLN A 48 -12.50 2.76 -7.35
N ARG A 49 -12.36 4.04 -7.70
CA ARG A 49 -12.79 5.14 -6.83
C ARG A 49 -14.30 5.13 -6.59
N VAL A 50 -15.11 4.89 -7.63
CA VAL A 50 -16.57 4.77 -7.49
C VAL A 50 -16.92 3.60 -6.57
N GLN A 51 -16.27 2.44 -6.72
CA GLN A 51 -16.46 1.29 -5.83
C GLN A 51 -16.09 1.61 -4.37
N PHE A 52 -14.97 2.30 -4.14
CA PHE A 52 -14.58 2.74 -2.79
C PHE A 52 -15.63 3.67 -2.17
N ASN A 53 -16.16 4.62 -2.94
CA ASN A 53 -17.22 5.51 -2.46
C ASN A 53 -18.55 4.76 -2.18
N GLN A 54 -18.86 3.72 -2.97
CA GLN A 54 -20.03 2.87 -2.76
C GLN A 54 -19.90 2.01 -1.50
N MET A 55 -18.71 1.48 -1.22
CA MET A 55 -18.43 0.70 -0.01
C MET A 55 -18.51 1.56 1.26
N PHE A 56 -18.11 2.83 1.17
CA PHE A 56 -17.98 3.73 2.32
C PHE A 56 -18.71 5.07 2.10
N PRO A 57 -20.05 5.07 2.07
CA PRO A 57 -20.84 6.27 1.75
C PRO A 57 -20.82 7.32 2.87
N SER A 58 -20.66 6.91 4.12
CA SER A 58 -20.71 7.79 5.30
C SER A 58 -19.35 8.07 5.93
N ARG A 59 -18.26 7.69 5.24
CA ARG A 59 -16.91 7.80 5.82
C ARG A 59 -16.54 9.23 6.19
N ASN A 60 -15.68 9.35 7.18
CA ASN A 60 -15.02 10.60 7.49
C ASN A 60 -14.13 11.06 6.32
N PRO A 61 -14.15 12.35 5.93
CA PRO A 61 -13.30 12.90 4.86
C PRO A 61 -11.81 12.65 5.02
N PHE A 62 -11.33 12.37 6.24
CA PHE A 62 -9.96 11.92 6.50
C PHE A 62 -9.56 10.70 5.65
N TYR A 63 -10.47 9.73 5.49
CA TYR A 63 -10.23 8.53 4.71
C TYR A 63 -10.49 8.80 3.23
N THR A 64 -9.43 9.04 2.48
CA THR A 64 -9.52 9.30 1.04
C THR A 64 -9.06 8.09 0.24
N TYR A 65 -9.69 7.88 -0.93
CA TYR A 65 -9.21 6.88 -1.90
C TYR A 65 -7.75 7.16 -2.31
N ASN A 66 -7.37 8.43 -2.45
CA ASN A 66 -6.00 8.82 -2.77
C ASN A 66 -5.02 8.38 -1.68
N GLY A 67 -5.37 8.56 -0.40
CA GLY A 67 -4.59 8.10 0.74
C GLY A 67 -4.39 6.59 0.72
N LEU A 68 -5.45 5.82 0.48
CA LEU A 68 -5.36 4.37 0.30
C LEU A 68 -4.39 4.01 -0.83
N THR A 69 -4.57 4.58 -2.03
CA THR A 69 -3.71 4.26 -3.19
C THR A 69 -2.26 4.66 -2.99
N ALA A 70 -2.00 5.75 -2.28
CA ALA A 70 -0.63 6.17 -1.95
C ALA A 70 0.06 5.18 -1.01
N ALA A 71 -0.68 4.61 -0.05
CA ALA A 71 -0.18 3.64 0.91
C ALA A 71 0.16 2.28 0.28
N LEU A 72 -0.49 1.89 -0.82
CA LEU A 72 -0.22 0.61 -1.52
C LEU A 72 1.25 0.45 -1.93
N SER A 73 1.96 1.55 -2.20
CA SER A 73 3.38 1.52 -2.56
C SER A 73 4.29 0.96 -1.46
N ALA A 74 3.87 0.99 -0.19
CA ALA A 74 4.61 0.40 0.91
C ALA A 74 4.54 -1.14 0.94
N TYR A 75 3.53 -1.73 0.27
CA TYR A 75 3.28 -3.17 0.27
C TYR A 75 3.00 -3.66 -1.17
N PRO A 76 4.02 -3.75 -2.03
CA PRO A 76 3.83 -3.99 -3.48
C PRO A 76 3.20 -5.35 -3.83
N GLY A 77 3.19 -6.31 -2.91
CA GLY A 77 2.52 -7.60 -3.07
C GLY A 77 1.02 -7.57 -2.75
N PHE A 78 0.58 -6.60 -1.94
CA PHE A 78 -0.80 -6.47 -1.49
C PHE A 78 -1.72 -6.17 -2.68
N THR A 79 -2.72 -7.02 -2.88
CA THR A 79 -3.68 -6.97 -4.00
C THR A 79 -3.04 -7.10 -5.39
N ASN A 80 -1.78 -7.56 -5.45
CA ASN A 80 -1.01 -7.69 -6.68
C ASN A 80 -0.41 -9.09 -6.87
N THR A 81 -0.78 -10.04 -6.02
CA THR A 81 -0.27 -11.42 -6.04
C THR A 81 -1.38 -12.40 -6.41
N GLY A 82 -1.05 -13.42 -7.21
CA GLY A 82 -2.03 -14.43 -7.66
C GLY A 82 -2.95 -13.94 -8.79
N SER A 83 -4.08 -14.63 -8.96
CA SER A 83 -5.08 -14.33 -9.99
C SER A 83 -5.89 -13.07 -9.66
N ASP A 84 -6.55 -12.49 -10.66
CA ASP A 84 -7.45 -11.34 -10.46
C ASP A 84 -8.53 -11.59 -9.40
N THR A 85 -9.01 -12.82 -9.29
CA THR A 85 -9.98 -13.21 -8.25
C THR A 85 -9.37 -13.10 -6.86
N VAL A 86 -8.16 -13.64 -6.66
CA VAL A 86 -7.45 -13.58 -5.37
C VAL A 86 -7.15 -12.14 -4.99
N ARG A 87 -6.68 -11.32 -5.94
CA ARG A 87 -6.38 -9.90 -5.70
C ARG A 87 -7.61 -9.11 -5.26
N LYS A 88 -8.77 -9.37 -5.88
CA LYS A 88 -10.05 -8.76 -5.51
C LYS A 88 -10.54 -9.25 -4.15
N GLN A 89 -10.36 -10.53 -3.84
CA GLN A 89 -10.70 -11.11 -2.55
C GLN A 89 -9.84 -10.53 -1.42
N GLU A 90 -8.54 -10.36 -1.64
CA GLU A 90 -7.62 -9.73 -0.69
C GLU A 90 -8.03 -8.27 -0.43
N ALA A 91 -8.31 -7.51 -1.49
CA ALA A 91 -8.76 -6.12 -1.37
C ALA A 91 -10.09 -6.04 -0.59
N ALA A 92 -11.06 -6.90 -0.92
CA ALA A 92 -12.34 -6.94 -0.25
C ALA A 92 -12.22 -7.37 1.22
N ALA A 93 -11.39 -8.36 1.53
CA ALA A 93 -11.15 -8.84 2.89
C ALA A 93 -10.50 -7.74 3.76
N PHE A 94 -9.50 -7.05 3.24
CA PHE A 94 -8.88 -5.92 3.93
C PHE A 94 -9.90 -4.81 4.19
N LEU A 95 -10.62 -4.36 3.16
CA LEU A 95 -11.59 -3.27 3.28
C LEU A 95 -12.79 -3.63 4.18
N ALA A 96 -13.21 -4.90 4.20
CA ALA A 96 -14.27 -5.37 5.08
C ALA A 96 -13.85 -5.32 6.56
N ASN A 97 -12.64 -5.76 6.90
CA ASN A 97 -12.13 -5.65 8.26
C ASN A 97 -11.93 -4.18 8.66
N VAL A 98 -11.39 -3.36 7.77
CA VAL A 98 -11.28 -1.90 7.98
C VAL A 98 -12.66 -1.29 8.26
N SER A 99 -13.68 -1.69 7.50
CA SER A 99 -15.06 -1.27 7.72
C SER A 99 -15.54 -1.65 9.12
N HIS A 100 -15.28 -2.89 9.54
CA HIS A 100 -15.68 -3.40 10.84
C HIS A 100 -15.05 -2.60 11.98
N GLU A 101 -13.73 -2.39 11.94
CA GLU A 101 -12.97 -1.72 13.01
C GLU A 101 -13.32 -0.22 13.17
N THR A 102 -13.80 0.42 12.11
CA THR A 102 -13.98 1.88 12.07
C THR A 102 -15.43 2.34 11.95
N GLY A 103 -16.38 1.39 11.94
CA GLY A 103 -17.79 1.67 11.68
C GLY A 103 -18.01 2.23 10.26
N GLY A 104 -17.41 1.61 9.25
CA GLY A 104 -17.50 2.04 7.85
C GLY A 104 -16.67 3.30 7.55
N LEU A 105 -15.47 3.39 8.16
CA LEU A 105 -14.57 4.55 8.08
C LEU A 105 -15.15 5.84 8.65
N VAL A 106 -16.15 5.77 9.53
CA VAL A 106 -16.71 6.94 10.23
C VAL A 106 -15.75 7.43 11.31
N HIS A 107 -15.08 6.51 12.01
CA HIS A 107 -14.23 6.82 13.15
C HIS A 107 -12.74 6.82 12.77
N ILE A 108 -12.02 7.88 13.16
CA ILE A 108 -10.56 7.99 13.00
C ILE A 108 -9.83 7.51 14.25
N VAL A 109 -10.45 7.68 15.41
CA VAL A 109 -9.90 7.35 16.72
C VAL A 109 -10.91 6.48 17.47
N GLU A 110 -10.43 5.69 18.42
CA GLU A 110 -11.28 4.99 19.37
C GLU A 110 -12.26 5.95 20.06
N GLN A 111 -13.51 5.52 20.24
CA GLN A 111 -14.57 6.39 20.75
C GLN A 111 -14.58 6.48 22.27
N ASN A 112 -14.26 5.39 22.97
CA ASN A 112 -14.28 5.38 24.43
C ASN A 112 -12.98 5.94 25.01
N GLN A 113 -12.95 7.25 25.28
CA GLN A 113 -11.78 7.92 25.82
C GLN A 113 -11.36 7.42 27.21
N ALA A 114 -12.27 6.83 27.98
CA ALA A 114 -11.93 6.24 29.28
C ALA A 114 -10.93 5.09 29.15
N ASN A 115 -10.89 4.42 27.98
CA ASN A 115 -9.97 3.33 27.73
C ASN A 115 -8.56 3.79 27.35
N TYR A 116 -8.36 5.06 26.99
CA TYR A 116 -7.09 5.53 26.43
C TYR A 116 -5.84 5.20 27.28
N PRO A 117 -5.90 5.28 28.63
CA PRO A 117 -4.76 4.91 29.47
C PRO A 117 -4.41 3.41 29.50
N HIS A 118 -5.26 2.53 28.96
CA HIS A 118 -5.04 1.08 28.97
C HIS A 118 -3.93 0.63 28.01
N TYR A 119 -3.68 1.38 26.94
CA TYR A 119 -2.83 0.95 25.83
C TYR A 119 -1.34 1.26 26.02
N CYS A 120 -0.93 1.49 27.26
CA CYS A 120 0.48 1.64 27.61
C CYS A 120 0.97 0.38 28.34
N ASP A 121 1.66 -0.50 27.61
CA ASP A 121 2.40 -1.60 28.21
C ASP A 121 3.70 -1.05 28.82
N LYS A 122 3.70 -0.89 30.14
CA LYS A 122 4.84 -0.39 30.92
C LYS A 122 5.96 -1.41 31.06
N THR A 123 5.74 -2.67 30.68
CA THR A 123 6.79 -3.71 30.71
C THR A 123 7.76 -3.57 29.53
N GLN A 124 7.38 -2.81 28.49
CA GLN A 124 8.25 -2.53 27.36
C GLN A 124 9.42 -1.64 27.78
N PRO A 125 10.67 -1.95 27.37
CA PRO A 125 11.86 -1.20 27.81
C PRO A 125 11.88 0.26 27.32
N TYR A 126 11.16 0.58 26.24
CA TYR A 126 10.99 1.94 25.72
C TYR A 126 9.79 2.68 26.33
N GLY A 127 8.97 2.01 27.14
CA GLY A 127 7.81 2.61 27.81
C GLY A 127 6.83 3.29 26.85
N CYS A 128 6.35 4.46 27.28
CA CYS A 128 5.27 5.21 26.64
C CYS A 128 5.66 6.69 26.48
N PRO A 129 6.66 7.01 25.64
CA PRO A 129 7.26 8.35 25.59
C PRO A 129 6.30 9.46 25.16
N ALA A 130 5.29 9.16 24.33
CA ALA A 130 4.24 10.11 23.98
C ALA A 130 3.24 10.39 25.12
N GLY A 131 3.22 9.56 26.17
CA GLY A 131 2.26 9.58 27.28
C GLY A 131 1.45 8.29 27.39
N ASN A 132 1.03 7.96 28.62
CA ASN A 132 0.33 6.70 28.93
C ASN A 132 -1.04 6.57 28.24
N ASP A 133 -1.67 7.70 27.91
CA ASP A 133 -2.99 7.80 27.30
C ASP A 133 -2.92 8.05 25.78
N LYS A 134 -1.77 7.85 25.13
CA LYS A 134 -1.56 8.22 23.73
C LYS A 134 -1.55 7.07 22.73
N TYR A 135 -1.71 5.82 23.15
CA TYR A 135 -1.63 4.65 22.25
C TYR A 135 -2.98 3.96 22.01
N TYR A 136 -4.08 4.68 22.19
CA TYR A 136 -5.42 4.24 21.82
C TYR A 136 -5.59 4.01 20.31
N GLY A 137 -6.69 3.37 19.94
CA GLY A 137 -6.97 2.98 18.56
C GLY A 137 -7.01 4.16 17.60
N ARG A 138 -6.26 4.07 16.49
CA ARG A 138 -6.31 5.06 15.39
C ARG A 138 -6.30 4.42 14.01
N GLY A 139 -6.95 5.08 13.06
CA GLY A 139 -6.87 4.78 11.65
C GLY A 139 -7.61 3.51 11.23
N PRO A 140 -7.34 3.00 10.01
CA PRO A 140 -8.20 2.01 9.35
C PRO A 140 -8.23 0.64 10.03
N ILE A 141 -7.21 0.30 10.83
CA ILE A 141 -7.12 -0.95 11.59
C ILE A 141 -7.15 -0.71 13.11
N GLN A 142 -7.52 0.50 13.53
CA GLN A 142 -7.52 0.92 14.94
C GLN A 142 -6.23 0.54 15.68
N LEU A 143 -5.08 0.93 15.10
CA LEU A 143 -3.75 0.65 15.66
C LEU A 143 -3.69 1.11 17.12
N SER A 144 -3.41 0.18 18.02
CA SER A 144 -3.46 0.35 19.47
C SER A 144 -2.23 -0.28 20.11
N TRP A 145 -1.86 0.15 21.31
CA TRP A 145 -0.70 -0.28 22.10
C TRP A 145 0.66 0.29 21.67
N ASN A 146 1.43 0.81 22.63
CA ASN A 146 2.78 1.34 22.43
C ASN A 146 3.71 0.40 21.64
N PHE A 147 3.64 -0.91 21.87
CA PHE A 147 4.46 -1.87 21.12
C PHE A 147 4.07 -2.01 19.64
N ASN A 148 2.78 -1.91 19.30
CA ASN A 148 2.36 -1.93 17.89
C ASN A 148 2.70 -0.62 17.19
N TYR A 149 2.57 0.53 17.88
CA TYR A 149 3.04 1.81 17.36
C TYR A 149 4.54 1.78 17.08
N LYS A 150 5.34 1.21 17.99
CA LYS A 150 6.78 1.00 17.77
C LYS A 150 7.05 0.12 16.56
N ALA A 151 6.44 -1.07 16.49
CA ALA A 151 6.67 -2.02 15.40
C ALA A 151 6.23 -1.47 14.03
N ALA A 152 5.06 -0.83 13.96
CA ALA A 152 4.58 -0.19 12.74
C ALA A 152 5.48 0.96 12.31
N GLY A 153 5.93 1.77 13.27
CA GLY A 153 6.84 2.88 13.01
C GLY A 153 8.18 2.42 12.44
N ASP A 154 8.77 1.37 13.01
CA ASP A 154 10.00 0.76 12.53
C ASP A 154 9.86 0.23 11.10
N ALA A 155 8.76 -0.48 10.81
CA ALA A 155 8.51 -1.06 9.50
C ALA A 155 8.26 0.01 8.41
N LEU A 156 7.64 1.14 8.77
CA LEU A 156 7.31 2.22 7.84
C LEU A 156 8.41 3.30 7.75
N GLY A 157 9.39 3.28 8.66
CA GLY A 157 10.39 4.34 8.78
C GLY A 157 9.81 5.67 9.26
N ILE A 158 8.81 5.62 10.15
CA ILE A 158 8.10 6.77 10.72
C ILE A 158 8.09 6.62 12.25
N ASP A 159 8.47 7.64 13.02
CA ASP A 159 8.51 7.55 14.48
C ASP A 159 7.11 7.67 15.11
N LEU A 160 6.33 6.59 15.01
CA LEU A 160 4.99 6.48 15.57
C LEU A 160 4.97 6.25 17.09
N LEU A 161 6.09 5.86 17.70
CA LEU A 161 6.16 5.70 19.15
C LEU A 161 6.16 7.07 19.85
N HIS A 162 6.99 8.02 19.40
CA HIS A 162 7.01 9.36 19.99
C HIS A 162 5.93 10.28 19.39
N ASN A 163 5.51 10.00 18.15
CA ASN A 163 4.49 10.77 17.45
C ASN A 163 3.33 9.85 17.01
N PRO A 164 2.51 9.36 17.96
CA PRO A 164 1.38 8.47 17.65
C PRO A 164 0.24 9.21 16.94
N THR A 165 0.28 10.55 16.91
CA THR A 165 -0.51 11.36 16.01
C THR A 165 0.24 11.52 14.69
N TRP A 166 -0.44 11.25 13.59
CA TRP A 166 0.10 11.41 12.23
C TRP A 166 0.41 12.89 11.94
N SER A 167 1.53 13.42 12.42
CA SER A 167 2.11 14.61 11.82
C SER A 167 2.79 14.14 10.54
N ARG A 168 2.46 14.78 9.41
CA ARG A 168 3.01 14.44 8.09
C ARG A 168 4.49 14.85 8.05
N THR A 169 5.34 14.22 8.85
CA THR A 169 6.79 14.32 8.69
C THR A 169 7.10 13.57 7.41
N THR A 170 7.33 14.35 6.36
CA THR A 170 7.82 13.87 5.07
C THR A 170 8.90 12.83 5.31
N ARG A 171 8.69 11.60 4.83
CA ARG A 171 9.77 10.61 4.67
C ARG A 171 10.98 11.35 4.08
N PRO A 172 12.15 11.37 4.75
CA PRO A 172 13.31 12.01 4.17
C PRO A 172 13.59 11.31 2.85
N SER A 173 13.60 12.07 1.74
CA SER A 173 14.01 11.53 0.45
C SER A 173 15.39 10.88 0.61
N PRO A 174 15.61 9.68 0.07
CA PRO A 174 16.93 9.06 0.09
C PRO A 174 17.84 9.92 -0.78
N GLY A 175 18.63 10.80 -0.17
CA GLY A 175 19.55 11.67 -0.90
C GLY A 175 19.99 12.98 -0.26
N ARG A 176 19.34 13.48 0.81
CA ARG A 176 19.88 14.67 1.51
C ARG A 176 20.69 14.24 2.73
N ARG A 177 21.98 14.03 2.47
CA ARG A 177 23.04 14.03 3.49
C ARG A 177 22.87 15.29 4.33
N ALA A 178 22.75 15.15 5.64
CA ALA A 178 22.79 16.28 6.56
C ALA A 178 24.16 16.95 6.44
N SER A 179 24.25 18.00 5.63
CA SER A 179 25.36 18.95 5.65
C SER A 179 25.16 19.83 6.88
N GLY A 180 25.79 19.46 7.98
CA GLY A 180 25.93 20.34 9.12
C GLY A 180 26.73 21.58 8.72
N THR A 181 26.22 22.75 9.10
CA THR A 181 26.94 23.93 9.61
C THR A 181 25.93 25.07 9.71
N GLY A 182 25.44 25.35 10.92
CA GLY A 182 24.56 26.48 11.20
C GLY A 182 24.68 26.85 12.67
N THR A 183 25.58 27.81 12.93
CA THR A 183 25.99 28.40 14.21
C THR A 183 24.81 28.78 15.13
N PRO A 184 24.93 28.64 16.46
CA PRO A 184 23.86 29.05 17.38
C PRO A 184 23.80 30.59 17.44
N ARG A 185 22.65 31.16 17.05
CA ARG A 185 22.35 32.56 17.31
C ARG A 185 21.90 32.71 18.77
N THR A 186 22.73 33.38 19.55
CA THR A 186 22.42 33.92 20.87
C THR A 186 21.19 34.83 20.83
N ALA A 187 20.27 34.64 21.78
CA ALA A 187 19.15 35.54 22.03
C ALA A 187 19.63 36.84 22.68
N PRO A 188 19.03 38.01 22.37
CA PRO A 188 19.16 39.19 23.21
C PRO A 188 18.00 39.28 24.21
N ALA A 189 18.35 39.37 25.50
CA ALA A 189 17.55 40.09 26.51
C ALA A 189 17.71 41.61 26.24
N PRO A 190 16.87 42.53 26.75
CA PRO A 190 16.16 42.53 28.04
C PRO A 190 14.65 42.22 27.97
#